data_AF-A0A966E2Z6-F1
#
_entry.id   AF-A0A966E2Z6-F1
#
_cell.length_a   1.000
_cell.length_b   1.000
_cell.length_c   1.000
_cell.angle_alpha   90.00
_cell.angle_beta   90.00
_cell.angle_gamma   90.00
#
_symmetry.space_group_name_H-M   'P 1'
#
loop_
_entity.id
_entity.type
_entity.pdbx_description
1 polymer ?
#
loop_
_entity_poly.entity_id
_entity_poly.type
_entity_poly.pdbx_seq_one_letter_code
_entity_poly.pdbx_strand_id
1 'polypeptide(L)'
;MTIRAIILAVLAIVLITSTVSYSGTASAGIVPKESPERFELIFWDSIKDSDNAADYDAYLEAYPQGRFAPLAKSRARSLREQQAKQQRATSGPNIEDMDAEFKVLKNARLREQPDAASKNLGTLKADARVIVTGKVSDSDWYRIETDDGKSGFVFGKLIEESQRDAEQAAAEKAAAEKAAAEKAAAAAAAAAAARAAERKAAAAEAERKA
;
A
#
# COMPACT_ATOMS: atom_id res chain seq x y z
N MET A 1 -3.85 31.05 -8.68
CA MET A 1 -2.66 31.87 -8.39
C MET A 1 -2.07 31.35 -7.08
N THR A 2 -1.26 30.29 -7.05
CA THR A 2 0.22 30.29 -7.27
C THR A 2 0.85 31.49 -6.57
N ILE A 3 1.66 31.31 -5.52
CA ILE A 3 3.06 30.90 -5.62
C ILE A 3 3.55 30.29 -4.29
N ARG A 4 4.12 29.09 -4.39
CA ARG A 4 5.12 28.49 -3.48
C ARG A 4 6.50 28.96 -3.93
N ALA A 5 7.42 29.25 -3.00
CA ALA A 5 8.90 29.33 -3.10
C ALA A 5 9.38 30.55 -2.28
N ILE A 6 10.33 30.44 -1.34
CA ILE A 6 11.81 30.38 -1.51
C ILE A 6 12.32 30.02 -0.09
N ILE A 7 12.90 28.86 0.27
CA ILE A 7 14.16 28.19 -0.10
C ILE A 7 15.42 29.07 0.06
N LEU A 8 16.31 28.63 0.97
CA LEU A 8 17.75 28.96 1.16
C LEU A 8 18.11 30.23 1.94
N ALA A 9 18.72 30.04 3.12
CA ALA A 9 20.16 30.25 3.29
C ALA A 9 20.62 29.73 4.65
N VAL A 10 21.24 28.55 4.64
CA VAL A 10 22.20 28.13 5.65
C VAL A 10 23.41 29.06 5.53
N LEU A 11 23.74 29.80 6.58
CA LEU A 11 25.08 30.37 6.71
C LEU A 11 25.53 30.25 8.17
N ALA A 12 26.37 29.26 8.40
CA ALA A 12 27.20 29.16 9.58
C ALA A 12 28.22 30.31 9.56
N ILE A 13 28.15 31.20 10.54
CA ILE A 13 29.30 31.99 10.96
C ILE A 13 29.45 31.75 12.46
N VAL A 14 30.34 30.82 12.77
CA VAL A 14 31.02 30.73 14.06
C VAL A 14 32.05 31.85 14.07
N LEU A 15 31.83 32.85 14.92
CA LEU A 15 32.89 33.75 15.38
C LEU A 15 32.77 33.87 16.90
N ILE A 16 33.62 33.12 17.58
CA ILE A 16 33.82 33.21 19.02
C ILE A 16 34.78 34.38 19.25
N THR A 17 34.28 35.44 19.89
CA THR A 17 35.09 36.29 20.76
C THR A 17 34.27 36.60 22.00
N SER A 18 34.43 35.75 23.02
CA SER A 18 33.91 36.01 24.36
C SER A 18 34.71 37.13 25.01
N THR A 19 34.11 38.32 25.10
CA THR A 19 34.33 39.22 26.24
C THR A 19 32.97 39.69 26.74
N VAL A 20 32.41 38.93 27.67
CA VAL A 20 31.31 39.43 28.50
C VAL A 20 31.93 40.36 29.53
N SER A 21 31.80 41.66 29.33
CA SER A 21 31.86 42.65 30.40
C SER A 21 30.43 43.09 30.68
N TYR A 22 29.80 42.50 31.70
CA TYR A 22 28.53 42.98 32.23
C TYR A 22 28.84 43.78 33.51
N SER A 23 29.12 45.08 33.36
CA SER A 23 29.12 46.00 34.48
C SER A 23 27.67 46.27 34.87
N GLY A 24 27.32 45.95 36.11
CA GLY A 24 25.98 46.15 36.63
C GLY A 24 25.61 47.63 36.73
N THR A 25 24.46 47.97 36.17
CA THR A 25 23.60 49.04 36.69
C THR A 25 22.23 48.44 36.93
N ALA A 26 21.86 48.33 38.20
CA ALA A 26 20.48 48.08 38.60
C ALA A 26 19.62 49.24 38.10
N SER A 27 18.95 49.05 36.97
CA SER A 27 17.80 49.86 36.60
C SER A 27 16.57 49.17 37.17
N ALA A 28 16.07 49.70 38.28
CA ALA A 28 14.71 49.46 38.74
C ALA A 28 13.73 49.98 37.67
N GLY A 29 13.44 49.13 36.68
CA GLY A 29 12.41 49.31 35.68
C GLY A 29 11.46 48.12 35.77
N ILE A 30 10.17 48.39 35.83
CA ILE A 30 9.06 47.43 35.92
C ILE A 30 9.31 46.22 35.01
N VAL A 31 9.67 45.06 35.60
CA VAL A 31 9.68 43.79 34.87
C VAL A 31 8.21 43.40 34.68
N PRO A 32 7.73 43.13 33.46
CA PRO A 32 6.36 42.70 33.23
C PRO A 32 6.01 41.48 34.10
N LYS A 33 4.79 41.48 34.65
CA LYS A 33 4.16 40.41 35.45
C LYS A 33 3.81 39.19 34.57
N GLU A 34 4.67 38.81 33.64
CA GLU A 34 4.48 37.70 32.70
C GLU A 34 5.67 36.77 32.82
N SER A 35 5.58 35.84 33.77
CA SER A 35 6.64 34.86 34.01
C SER A 35 6.53 33.69 33.00
N PRO A 36 7.62 32.99 32.66
CA PRO A 36 7.58 31.82 31.78
C PRO A 36 6.54 30.77 32.18
N GLU A 37 6.31 30.61 33.48
CA GLU A 37 5.32 29.68 34.04
C GLU A 37 3.88 30.11 33.73
N ARG A 38 3.62 31.42 33.62
CA ARG A 38 2.30 31.94 33.23
C ARG A 38 2.01 31.64 31.77
N PHE A 39 3.00 31.79 30.89
CA PHE A 39 2.86 31.41 29.48
C PHE A 39 2.67 29.91 29.30
N GLU A 40 3.38 29.09 30.08
CA GLU A 40 3.18 27.64 30.11
C GLU A 40 1.75 27.26 30.53
N LEU A 41 1.22 27.90 31.59
CA LEU A 41 -0.14 27.68 32.06
C LEU A 41 -1.20 28.05 31.02
N ILE A 42 -1.05 29.20 30.35
CA ILE A 42 -1.97 29.65 29.29
C ILE A 42 -1.91 28.69 28.10
N PHE A 43 -0.70 28.25 27.72
CA PHE A 43 -0.54 27.25 26.66
C PHE A 43 -1.25 25.95 27.05
N TRP A 44 -0.95 25.43 28.23
CA TRP A 44 -1.54 24.19 28.73
C TRP A 44 -3.07 24.25 28.80
N ASP A 45 -3.64 25.36 29.31
CA ASP A 45 -5.09 25.54 29.40
C ASP A 45 -5.77 25.50 28.02
N SER A 46 -5.11 26.00 26.98
CA SER A 46 -5.63 25.99 25.61
C SER A 46 -5.62 24.61 24.95
N ILE A 47 -4.70 23.71 25.34
CA ILE A 47 -4.52 22.40 24.68
C ILE A 47 -4.95 21.20 25.54
N LYS A 48 -5.20 21.38 26.85
CA LYS A 48 -5.43 20.27 27.78
C LYS A 48 -6.63 19.39 27.40
N ASP A 49 -7.61 19.96 26.70
CA ASP A 49 -8.82 19.28 26.24
C ASP A 49 -8.81 18.97 24.73
N SER A 50 -7.68 19.14 24.04
CA SER A 50 -7.54 18.79 22.64
C SER A 50 -7.65 17.28 22.40
N ASP A 51 -8.26 16.89 21.29
CA ASP A 51 -8.33 15.53 20.77
C ASP A 51 -7.22 15.22 19.75
N ASN A 52 -6.30 16.16 19.56
CA ASN A 52 -5.18 16.03 18.63
C ASN A 52 -3.86 15.81 19.38
N ALA A 53 -3.18 14.70 19.05
CA ALA A 53 -1.86 14.41 19.61
C ALA A 53 -0.81 15.49 19.29
N ALA A 54 -0.94 16.17 18.14
CA ALA A 54 0.03 17.18 17.69
C ALA A 54 0.09 18.41 18.62
N ASP A 55 -1.01 18.77 19.26
CA ASP A 55 -1.05 19.93 20.17
C ASP A 55 -0.22 19.69 21.43
N TYR A 56 -0.25 18.45 21.94
CA TYR A 56 0.59 18.04 23.05
C TYR A 56 2.07 17.92 22.63
N ASP A 57 2.36 17.55 21.38
CA ASP A 57 3.72 17.55 20.87
C ASP A 57 4.30 18.96 20.78
N ALA A 58 3.50 19.93 20.33
CA ALA A 58 3.90 21.34 20.31
C ALA A 58 4.21 21.85 21.73
N TYR A 59 3.41 21.47 22.73
CA TYR A 59 3.73 21.75 24.13
C TYR A 59 5.06 21.13 24.56
N LEU A 60 5.35 19.88 24.17
CA LEU A 60 6.59 19.18 24.53
C LEU A 60 7.83 19.76 23.84
N GLU A 61 7.68 20.33 22.64
CA GLU A 61 8.74 21.04 21.94
C GLU A 61 9.03 22.40 22.58
N ALA A 62 7.98 23.16 22.90
CA ALA A 62 8.09 24.46 23.55
C ALA A 62 8.56 24.36 25.01
N TYR A 63 8.14 23.32 25.73
CA TYR A 63 8.45 23.10 27.15
C TYR A 63 8.95 21.67 27.43
N PRO A 64 10.16 21.29 26.98
CA PRO A 64 10.68 19.92 27.12
C PRO A 64 10.82 19.46 28.59
N GLN A 65 11.05 20.40 29.50
CA GLN A 65 11.15 20.21 30.95
C GLN A 65 9.96 20.85 31.69
N GLY A 66 8.86 21.14 30.99
CA GLY A 66 7.67 21.76 31.56
C GLY A 66 7.00 20.91 32.64
N ARG A 67 6.23 21.56 33.52
CA ARG A 67 5.55 20.90 34.65
C ARG A 67 4.51 19.90 34.17
N PHE A 68 3.92 20.14 33.00
CA PHE A 68 2.93 19.24 32.39
C PHE A 68 3.55 18.27 31.37
N ALA A 69 4.87 18.27 31.17
CA ALA A 69 5.53 17.39 30.18
C ALA A 69 5.23 15.89 30.38
N PRO A 70 5.22 15.33 31.61
CA PRO A 70 4.82 13.93 31.80
C PRO A 70 3.37 13.66 31.37
N LEU A 71 2.47 14.59 31.65
CA LEU A 71 1.05 14.47 31.32
C LEU A 71 0.82 14.62 29.81
N ALA A 72 1.45 15.61 29.19
CA ALA A 72 1.41 15.82 27.74
C ALA A 72 1.93 14.60 26.98
N LYS A 73 3.04 13.98 27.42
CA LYS A 73 3.56 12.72 26.83
C LYS A 73 2.53 11.59 26.89
N SER A 74 1.86 11.42 28.04
CA SER A 74 0.83 10.38 28.21
C SER A 74 -0.39 10.61 27.31
N ARG A 75 -0.86 11.86 27.24
CA ARG A 75 -1.98 12.27 26.38
C ARG A 75 -1.66 12.09 24.90
N ALA A 76 -0.50 12.58 24.45
CA ALA A 76 -0.04 12.46 23.07
C ALA A 76 0.07 11.00 22.61
N ARG A 77 0.55 10.09 23.48
CA ARG A 77 0.61 8.66 23.18
C ARG A 77 -0.80 8.07 23.00
N SER A 78 -1.66 8.29 23.99
CA SER A 78 -3.03 7.75 23.99
C SER A 78 -3.82 8.20 22.76
N LEU A 79 -3.72 9.48 22.39
CA LEU A 79 -4.42 10.03 21.23
C LEU A 79 -3.87 9.49 19.91
N ARG A 80 -2.55 9.33 19.75
CA ARG A 80 -1.99 8.68 18.56
C ARG A 80 -2.47 7.25 18.39
N GLU A 81 -2.56 6.49 19.48
CA GLU A 81 -3.08 5.12 19.43
C GLU A 81 -4.56 5.08 19.03
N GLN A 82 -5.37 6.03 19.52
CA GLN A 82 -6.77 6.17 19.12
C GLN A 82 -6.91 6.57 17.65
N GLN A 83 -6.16 7.59 17.21
CA GLN A 83 -6.13 8.05 15.82
C GLN A 83 -5.64 6.94 14.88
N ALA A 84 -4.61 6.18 15.27
CA ALA A 84 -4.14 5.04 14.48
C ALA A 84 -5.20 3.92 14.36
N LYS A 85 -5.98 3.66 15.42
CA LYS A 85 -7.11 2.72 15.35
C LYS A 85 -8.23 3.23 14.45
N GLN A 86 -8.59 4.51 14.56
CA GLN A 86 -9.60 5.15 13.71
C GLN A 86 -9.15 5.19 12.25
N GLN A 87 -7.87 5.46 12.01
CA GLN A 87 -7.30 5.48 10.67
C GLN A 87 -7.24 4.08 10.06
N ARG A 88 -6.86 3.05 10.82
CA ARG A 88 -6.97 1.64 10.37
C ARG A 88 -8.41 1.24 10.04
N ALA A 89 -9.39 1.75 10.79
CA ALA A 89 -10.80 1.49 10.50
C ALA A 89 -11.30 2.18 9.21
N THR A 90 -10.63 3.24 8.76
CA THR A 90 -11.03 4.03 7.58
C THR A 90 -10.18 3.77 6.34
N SER A 91 -8.94 3.29 6.48
CA SER A 91 -8.07 2.91 5.36
C SER A 91 -8.39 1.53 4.77
N GLY A 92 -9.38 0.83 5.33
CA GLY A 92 -9.67 -0.56 5.00
C GLY A 92 -8.51 -1.49 5.40
N PRO A 93 -8.71 -2.81 5.29
CA PRO A 93 -7.60 -3.75 5.39
C PRO A 93 -6.60 -3.47 4.27
N ASN A 94 -5.30 -3.60 4.52
CA ASN A 94 -4.32 -3.62 3.44
C ASN A 94 -4.58 -4.90 2.63
N ILE A 95 -5.15 -4.75 1.43
CA ILE A 95 -5.53 -5.86 0.56
C ILE A 95 -4.56 -5.87 -0.61
N GLU A 96 -3.77 -6.93 -0.70
CA GLU A 96 -3.00 -7.26 -1.89
C GLU A 96 -3.99 -7.73 -2.95
N ASP A 97 -4.06 -6.99 -4.07
CA ASP A 97 -4.95 -7.37 -5.17
C ASP A 97 -4.50 -8.70 -5.79
N MET A 98 -5.49 -9.57 -6.00
CA MET A 98 -5.33 -10.87 -6.64
C MET A 98 -6.48 -11.01 -7.65
N ASP A 99 -6.26 -11.74 -8.73
CA ASP A 99 -7.32 -12.08 -9.68
C ASP A 99 -7.22 -13.57 -9.98
N ALA A 100 -7.57 -14.38 -8.99
CA ALA A 100 -7.37 -15.83 -9.04
C ALA A 100 -8.64 -16.58 -8.64
N GLU A 101 -8.87 -17.70 -9.32
CA GLU A 101 -10.02 -18.56 -9.04
C GLU A 101 -9.67 -19.56 -7.95
N PHE A 102 -10.45 -19.55 -6.88
CA PHE A 102 -10.27 -20.44 -5.73
C PHE A 102 -11.46 -21.38 -5.64
N LYS A 103 -11.18 -22.56 -5.10
CA LYS A 103 -12.19 -23.57 -4.81
C LYS A 103 -12.49 -23.58 -3.31
N VAL A 104 -13.77 -23.53 -2.97
CA VAL A 104 -14.24 -23.64 -1.59
C VAL A 104 -14.13 -25.11 -1.14
N LEU A 105 -13.33 -25.39 -0.11
CA LEU A 105 -13.10 -26.75 0.39
C LEU A 105 -14.27 -27.29 1.21
N LYS A 106 -14.86 -26.43 2.04
CA LYS A 106 -15.96 -26.73 2.94
C LYS A 106 -16.91 -25.55 2.97
N ASN A 107 -18.14 -25.76 3.44
CA ASN A 107 -19.09 -24.67 3.60
C ASN A 107 -18.45 -23.48 4.33
N ALA A 108 -18.32 -22.38 3.62
CA ALA A 108 -17.60 -21.20 4.06
C ALA A 108 -18.57 -20.04 4.19
N ARG A 109 -18.37 -19.17 5.19
CA ARG A 109 -19.25 -18.03 5.38
C ARG A 109 -18.62 -16.79 4.75
N LEU A 110 -19.41 -16.10 3.93
CA LEU A 110 -19.04 -14.82 3.38
C LEU A 110 -19.31 -13.73 4.42
N ARG A 111 -18.30 -12.92 4.73
CA ARG A 111 -18.33 -11.88 5.76
C ARG A 111 -18.20 -10.50 5.13
N GLU A 112 -18.78 -9.49 5.75
CA GLU A 112 -18.65 -8.09 5.30
C GLU A 112 -17.27 -7.49 5.61
N GLN A 113 -16.61 -7.97 6.66
CA GLN A 113 -15.26 -7.59 7.07
C GLN A 113 -14.39 -8.85 7.22
N PRO A 114 -13.05 -8.74 7.17
CA PRO A 114 -12.13 -9.84 7.46
C PRO A 114 -12.06 -10.15 8.96
N ASP A 115 -13.23 -10.37 9.56
CA ASP A 115 -13.44 -10.68 10.98
C ASP A 115 -14.52 -11.77 11.10
N ALA A 116 -14.23 -12.80 11.90
CA ALA A 116 -15.15 -13.91 12.14
C ALA A 116 -16.47 -13.46 12.80
N ALA A 117 -16.43 -12.40 13.60
CA ALA A 117 -17.56 -11.81 14.31
C ALA A 117 -18.39 -10.83 13.44
N SER A 118 -17.91 -10.49 12.24
CA SER A 118 -18.62 -9.63 11.30
C SER A 118 -19.96 -10.21 10.86
N LYS A 119 -20.87 -9.34 10.42
CA LYS A 119 -22.12 -9.69 9.74
C LYS A 119 -21.86 -10.70 8.60
N ASN A 120 -22.74 -11.70 8.53
CA ASN A 120 -22.72 -12.73 7.51
C ASN A 120 -23.49 -12.24 6.28
N LEU A 121 -22.84 -12.20 5.12
CA LEU A 121 -23.46 -11.86 3.84
C LEU A 121 -24.05 -13.08 3.13
N GLY A 122 -23.59 -14.28 3.50
CA GLY A 122 -24.09 -15.52 2.93
C GLY A 122 -23.28 -16.75 3.33
N THR A 123 -23.63 -17.89 2.75
CA THR A 123 -22.89 -19.15 2.88
C THR A 123 -22.54 -19.66 1.49
N LEU A 124 -21.26 -19.90 1.27
CA LEU A 124 -20.70 -20.55 0.09
C LEU A 124 -20.72 -22.06 0.34
N LYS A 125 -21.15 -22.82 -0.65
CA LYS A 125 -21.17 -24.29 -0.57
C LYS A 125 -19.76 -24.84 -0.81
N ALA A 126 -19.47 -26.00 -0.23
CA ALA A 126 -18.30 -26.77 -0.60
C ALA A 126 -18.28 -27.05 -2.12
N ASP A 127 -17.09 -27.11 -2.68
CA ASP A 127 -16.78 -27.23 -4.11
C ASP A 127 -17.21 -26.04 -4.99
N ALA A 128 -17.79 -24.98 -4.43
CA ALA A 128 -18.10 -23.77 -5.18
C ALA A 128 -16.81 -23.08 -5.65
N ARG A 129 -16.84 -22.50 -6.85
CA ARG A 129 -15.76 -21.70 -7.40
C ARG A 129 -16.05 -20.22 -7.15
N VAL A 130 -15.02 -19.48 -6.75
CA VAL A 130 -15.12 -18.06 -6.42
C VAL A 130 -13.89 -17.32 -6.93
N ILE A 131 -14.05 -16.05 -7.29
CA ILE A 131 -12.93 -15.21 -7.68
C ILE A 131 -12.41 -14.51 -6.43
N VAL A 132 -11.14 -14.73 -6.10
CA VAL A 132 -10.43 -13.98 -5.06
C VAL A 132 -9.89 -12.72 -5.71
N THR A 133 -10.42 -11.56 -5.28
CA THR A 133 -10.04 -10.22 -5.73
C THR A 133 -8.95 -9.60 -4.84
N GLY A 134 -8.56 -10.28 -3.75
CA GLY A 134 -7.41 -9.87 -2.97
C GLY A 134 -7.23 -10.61 -1.64
N LYS A 135 -6.08 -10.42 -1.02
CA LYS A 135 -5.70 -11.02 0.27
C LYS A 135 -5.38 -9.93 1.28
N VAL A 136 -5.91 -10.05 2.49
CA VAL A 136 -5.58 -9.15 3.59
C VAL A 136 -4.16 -9.44 4.06
N SER A 137 -3.22 -8.51 3.93
CA SER A 137 -1.80 -8.76 4.25
C SER A 137 -1.57 -9.17 5.72
N ASP A 138 -2.36 -8.62 6.63
CA ASP A 138 -2.20 -8.82 8.07
C ASP A 138 -2.93 -10.07 8.61
N SER A 139 -3.63 -10.83 7.75
CA SER A 139 -4.46 -11.97 8.19
C SER A 139 -4.74 -13.01 7.10
N ASP A 140 -5.15 -14.21 7.48
CA ASP A 140 -5.54 -15.27 6.52
C ASP A 140 -6.95 -15.04 5.92
N TRP A 141 -7.30 -13.81 5.56
CA TRP A 141 -8.59 -13.49 4.94
C TRP A 141 -8.40 -13.09 3.49
N TYR A 142 -9.33 -13.54 2.65
CA TYR A 142 -9.36 -13.23 1.23
C TYR A 142 -10.66 -12.51 0.90
N ARG A 143 -10.55 -11.43 0.13
CA ARG A 143 -11.67 -10.75 -0.51
C ARG A 143 -12.06 -11.56 -1.73
N ILE A 144 -13.33 -11.90 -1.84
CA ILE A 144 -13.88 -12.63 -2.97
C ILE A 144 -15.06 -11.89 -3.57
N GLU A 145 -15.32 -12.16 -4.84
CA GLU A 145 -16.54 -11.82 -5.54
C GLU A 145 -17.24 -13.11 -5.99
N THR A 146 -18.52 -13.23 -5.65
CA THR A 146 -19.38 -14.32 -6.11
C THR A 146 -20.05 -13.97 -7.43
N ASP A 147 -20.52 -14.99 -8.15
CA ASP A 147 -21.20 -14.88 -9.45
C ASP A 147 -22.48 -14.03 -9.40
N ASP A 148 -23.12 -13.94 -8.23
CA ASP A 148 -24.26 -13.08 -7.95
C ASP A 148 -23.87 -11.60 -7.70
N GLY A 149 -22.60 -11.24 -7.92
CA GLY A 149 -22.06 -9.88 -7.80
C GLY A 149 -21.84 -9.43 -6.36
N LYS A 150 -21.91 -10.32 -5.36
CA LYS A 150 -21.61 -9.97 -3.98
C LYS A 150 -20.12 -10.05 -3.71
N SER A 151 -19.59 -8.99 -3.13
CA SER A 151 -18.22 -8.94 -2.62
C SER A 151 -18.20 -9.12 -1.10
N GLY A 152 -17.23 -9.89 -0.59
CA GLY A 152 -17.03 -10.07 0.84
C GLY A 152 -15.73 -10.79 1.16
N PHE A 153 -15.51 -11.11 2.44
CA PHE A 153 -14.32 -11.76 2.95
C PHE A 153 -14.60 -13.21 3.36
N VAL A 154 -13.68 -14.11 3.03
CA VAL A 154 -13.70 -15.52 3.44
C VAL A 154 -12.36 -15.92 4.05
N PHE A 155 -12.41 -16.82 5.02
CA PHE A 155 -11.20 -17.27 5.71
C PHE A 155 -10.42 -18.28 4.84
N GLY A 156 -9.13 -18.03 4.67
CA GLY A 156 -8.22 -18.73 3.78
C GLY A 156 -8.18 -20.24 4.00
N LYS A 157 -8.32 -20.73 5.23
CA LYS A 157 -8.31 -22.18 5.50
C LYS A 157 -9.52 -22.94 4.94
N LEU A 158 -10.52 -22.23 4.43
CA LEU A 158 -11.74 -22.80 3.85
C LEU A 158 -11.75 -22.77 2.33
N ILE A 159 -10.73 -22.16 1.72
CA ILE A 159 -10.57 -22.04 0.28
C ILE A 159 -9.16 -22.49 -0.10
N GLU A 160 -9.02 -23.10 -1.26
CA GLU A 160 -7.72 -23.47 -1.81
C GLU A 160 -7.58 -22.84 -3.18
N GLU A 161 -6.42 -22.26 -3.45
CA GLU A 161 -6.08 -21.83 -4.79
C GLU A 161 -6.13 -23.07 -5.68
N SER A 162 -6.89 -23.02 -6.77
CA SER A 162 -6.99 -24.18 -7.66
C SER A 162 -5.69 -24.32 -8.47
N GLN A 163 -4.62 -24.81 -7.82
CA GLN A 163 -3.30 -25.04 -8.42
C GLN A 163 -3.39 -25.99 -9.64
N ARG A 164 -4.44 -26.81 -9.73
CA ARG A 164 -4.72 -27.64 -10.92
C ARG A 164 -5.13 -26.83 -12.14
N ASP A 165 -5.86 -25.72 -11.98
CA ASP A 165 -6.29 -24.88 -13.10
C ASP A 165 -5.16 -23.93 -13.53
N ALA A 166 -4.33 -23.46 -12.59
CA ALA A 166 -3.13 -22.67 -12.89
C ALA A 166 -2.06 -23.48 -13.65
N GLU A 167 -1.85 -24.75 -13.26
CA GLU A 167 -0.91 -25.66 -13.94
C GLU A 167 -1.45 -26.14 -15.30
N GLN A 168 -2.77 -26.37 -15.43
CA GLN A 168 -3.40 -26.70 -16.71
C GLN A 168 -3.47 -25.51 -17.67
N ALA A 169 -3.73 -24.29 -17.21
CA ALA A 169 -3.69 -23.07 -18.03
C ALA A 169 -2.25 -22.75 -18.49
N ALA A 170 -1.25 -22.98 -17.63
CA ALA A 170 0.16 -22.89 -18.02
C ALA A 170 0.55 -23.98 -19.02
N ALA A 171 0.08 -25.21 -18.84
CA ALA A 171 0.32 -26.32 -19.77
C ALA A 171 -0.38 -26.13 -21.12
N GLU A 172 -1.59 -25.57 -21.15
CA GLU A 172 -2.36 -25.33 -22.38
C GLU A 172 -1.77 -24.16 -23.18
N LYS A 173 -1.31 -23.10 -22.50
CA LYS A 173 -0.58 -22.00 -23.14
C LYS A 173 0.76 -22.48 -23.73
N ALA A 174 1.50 -23.31 -23.01
CA ALA A 174 2.74 -23.91 -23.51
C ALA A 174 2.52 -24.88 -24.68
N ALA A 175 1.40 -25.64 -24.66
CA ALA A 175 1.02 -26.53 -25.75
C ALA A 175 0.58 -25.75 -27.01
N ALA A 176 -0.17 -24.65 -26.84
CA ALA A 176 -0.59 -23.78 -27.93
C ALA A 176 0.60 -23.08 -28.61
N GLU A 177 1.61 -22.66 -27.84
CA GLU A 177 2.83 -22.02 -28.36
C GLU A 177 3.71 -23.01 -29.13
N LYS A 178 3.84 -24.25 -28.62
CA LYS A 178 4.55 -25.33 -29.32
C LYS A 178 3.84 -25.75 -30.62
N ALA A 179 2.51 -25.84 -30.61
CA ALA A 179 1.71 -26.14 -31.80
C ALA A 179 1.77 -25.02 -32.86
N ALA A 180 1.84 -23.76 -32.42
CA ALA A 180 2.03 -22.63 -33.32
C ALA A 180 3.43 -22.61 -33.96
N ALA A 181 4.47 -22.96 -33.19
CA ALA A 181 5.84 -23.07 -33.71
C ALA A 181 5.99 -24.21 -34.74
N GLU A 182 5.32 -25.34 -34.52
CA GLU A 182 5.37 -26.50 -35.42
C GLU A 182 4.60 -26.26 -36.72
N LYS A 183 3.46 -25.55 -36.65
CA LYS A 183 2.69 -25.12 -37.83
C LYS A 183 3.44 -24.06 -38.65
N ALA A 184 4.23 -23.20 -38.02
CA ALA A 184 5.12 -22.25 -38.69
C ALA A 184 6.31 -22.96 -39.39
N ALA A 185 6.87 -24.01 -38.78
CA ALA A 185 7.94 -24.80 -39.39
C ALA A 185 7.44 -25.61 -40.61
N ALA A 186 6.23 -26.15 -40.56
CA ALA A 186 5.62 -26.85 -41.70
C ALA A 186 5.33 -25.93 -42.89
N ALA A 187 4.92 -24.67 -42.62
CA ALA A 187 4.70 -23.67 -43.67
C ALA A 187 6.02 -23.24 -44.35
N ALA A 188 7.12 -23.16 -43.60
CA ALA A 188 8.44 -22.85 -44.15
C ALA A 188 8.99 -23.99 -45.04
N ALA A 189 8.74 -25.26 -44.68
CA ALA A 189 9.14 -26.41 -45.50
C ALA A 189 8.37 -26.51 -46.82
N ALA A 190 7.08 -26.18 -46.83
CA ALA A 190 6.26 -26.13 -48.05
C ALA A 190 6.73 -25.01 -49.01
N ALA A 191 7.12 -23.86 -48.48
CA ALA A 191 7.66 -22.75 -49.28
C ALA A 191 9.04 -23.08 -49.90
N ALA A 192 9.86 -23.89 -49.23
CA ALA A 192 11.14 -24.35 -49.76
C ALA A 192 10.98 -25.38 -50.91
N ALA A 193 9.97 -26.26 -50.82
CA ALA A 193 9.65 -27.21 -51.88
C ALA A 193 9.12 -26.53 -53.16
N ALA A 194 8.32 -25.46 -53.01
CA ALA A 194 7.84 -24.67 -54.15
C ALA A 194 8.99 -23.97 -54.91
N ARG A 195 9.95 -23.38 -54.19
CA ARG A 195 11.13 -22.72 -54.78
C ARG A 195 12.09 -23.70 -55.47
N ALA A 196 12.12 -24.97 -55.07
CA ALA A 196 12.90 -26.01 -55.71
C ALA A 196 12.26 -26.51 -57.03
N ALA A 197 10.92 -26.49 -57.11
CA ALA A 197 10.20 -26.85 -58.34
C ALA A 197 10.35 -25.78 -59.43
N GLU A 198 10.30 -24.49 -59.06
CA GLU A 198 10.51 -23.39 -60.01
C GLU A 198 11.94 -23.35 -60.58
N ARG A 199 12.96 -23.69 -59.79
CA ARG A 199 14.35 -23.81 -60.27
C ARG A 199 14.55 -24.95 -61.27
N LYS A 200 13.82 -26.06 -61.10
CA LYS A 200 13.87 -27.17 -62.07
C LYS A 200 13.12 -26.85 -63.37
N ALA A 201 12.03 -26.07 -63.30
CA ALA A 201 11.34 -25.58 -64.49
C ALA A 201 12.18 -24.58 -65.29
N ALA A 202 12.90 -23.67 -64.61
CA ALA A 202 13.82 -22.73 -65.25
C ALA A 202 15.03 -23.41 -65.91
N ALA A 203 15.54 -24.50 -65.32
CA ALA A 203 16.63 -25.29 -65.90
C ALA A 203 16.19 -26.06 -67.17
N ALA A 204 14.96 -26.59 -67.18
CA ALA A 204 14.41 -27.31 -68.33
C ALA A 204 14.08 -26.39 -69.53
N GLU A 205 13.76 -25.12 -69.30
CA GLU A 205 13.54 -24.16 -70.38
C GLU A 205 14.86 -23.61 -70.97
N ALA A 206 15.94 -23.57 -70.18
CA ALA A 206 17.27 -23.19 -70.66
C ALA A 206 17.90 -24.25 -71.59
N GLU A 207 17.67 -25.54 -71.33
CA GLU A 207 18.13 -26.64 -72.20
C GLU A 207 17.36 -26.74 -73.52
N ARG A 208 16.14 -26.21 -73.60
CA ARG A 208 15.33 -26.20 -74.84
C ARG A 208 15.69 -25.07 -75.81
N LYS A 209 16.48 -24.08 -75.38
CA LYS A 209 16.88 -22.91 -76.17
C LYS A 209 18.37 -22.90 -76.52
N ALA A 210 19.10 -23.97 -76.18
CA ALA A 210 20.48 -24.25 -76.60
C ALA A 210 20.47 -25.29 -77.73
#